data_AF-A0A9X2ZNI8-F1
#
_entry.id   AF-A0A9X2ZNI8-F1
#
_cell.length_a   1.000
_cell.length_b   1.000
_cell.length_c   1.000
_cell.angle_alpha   90.00
_cell.angle_beta   90.00
_cell.angle_gamma   90.00
#
_symmetry.space_group_name_H-M   'P 1'
#
loop_
_entity.id
_entity.type
_entity.pdbx_description
1 polymer ?
#
loop_
_entity_poly.entity_id
_entity_poly.type
_entity_poly.pdbx_seq_one_letter_code
_entity_poly.pdbx_strand_id
1 'polypeptide(L)'
;MSQSTFSWSLEAYESRGNLWLRWSTNAPFRAQQGQIHVYNAGFPSDPQKETKAWSWDDENNANWDTGQKWGTGWNCAYIAERSPNGPYTYFIKLTTTSTMGPNVLKVQEVVTEQ
;
A
#
# COMPACT_ATOMS: atom_id res chain seq x y z
N MET A 1 10.13 -8.54 -28.13
CA MET A 1 10.11 -9.03 -26.74
C MET A 1 8.78 -8.64 -26.14
N SER A 2 7.98 -9.60 -25.68
CA SER A 2 6.67 -9.32 -25.09
C SER A 2 6.88 -8.63 -23.76
N GLN A 3 6.58 -7.33 -23.69
CA GLN A 3 6.70 -6.54 -22.48
C GLN A 3 5.60 -7.00 -21.52
N SER A 4 5.97 -7.76 -20.48
CA SER A 4 5.03 -8.16 -19.44
C SER A 4 4.69 -6.92 -18.62
N THR A 5 3.43 -6.46 -18.70
CA THR A 5 2.96 -5.35 -17.86
C THR A 5 2.44 -5.93 -16.56
N PHE A 6 3.03 -5.49 -15.46
CA PHE A 6 2.56 -5.82 -14.13
C PHE A 6 1.83 -4.62 -13.52
N SER A 7 0.91 -4.89 -12.63
CA SER A 7 0.07 -3.89 -11.98
C SER A 7 -0.03 -4.22 -10.51
N TRP A 8 0.11 -3.19 -9.68
CA TRP A 8 -0.14 -3.24 -8.27
C TRP A 8 -1.26 -2.25 -7.94
N SER A 9 -2.08 -2.57 -6.95
CA SER A 9 -3.15 -1.68 -6.49
C SER A 9 -3.14 -1.64 -4.98
N LEU A 10 -3.35 -0.45 -4.42
CA LEU A 10 -3.61 -0.25 -3.00
C LEU A 10 -4.85 0.60 -2.84
N GLU A 11 -5.74 0.16 -1.97
CA GLU A 11 -7.03 0.78 -1.70
C GLU A 11 -7.16 1.01 -0.20
N ALA A 12 -7.54 2.23 0.19
CA ALA A 12 -7.86 2.57 1.57
C ALA A 12 -9.34 2.91 1.68
N TYR A 13 -10.02 2.29 2.63
CA TYR A 13 -11.47 2.41 2.75
C TYR A 13 -11.95 2.37 4.19
N GLU A 14 -13.16 2.90 4.40
CA GLU A 14 -13.83 2.86 5.68
C GLU A 14 -14.67 1.59 5.78
N SER A 15 -14.51 0.86 6.88
CA SER A 15 -15.45 -0.20 7.25
C SER A 15 -15.58 -0.26 8.77
N ARG A 16 -16.82 -0.15 9.26
CA ARG A 16 -17.18 -0.21 10.69
C ARG A 16 -16.46 0.86 11.54
N GLY A 17 -16.20 2.02 10.97
CA GLY A 17 -15.50 3.15 11.57
C GLY A 17 -13.97 3.02 11.59
N ASN A 18 -13.43 1.97 11.01
CA ASN A 18 -11.99 1.71 10.96
C ASN A 18 -11.42 1.93 9.55
N LEU A 19 -10.13 2.20 9.50
CA LEU A 19 -9.33 2.21 8.28
C LEU A 19 -9.03 0.77 7.88
N TRP A 20 -9.44 0.42 6.68
CA TRP A 20 -9.12 -0.84 6.04
C TRP A 20 -8.27 -0.61 4.82
N LEU A 21 -7.33 -1.53 4.57
CA LEU A 21 -6.50 -1.55 3.39
C LEU A 21 -6.71 -2.83 2.60
N ARG A 22 -6.86 -2.68 1.29
CA ARG A 22 -6.92 -3.80 0.35
C ARG A 22 -5.88 -3.62 -0.74
N TRP A 23 -5.24 -4.70 -1.16
CA TRP A 23 -4.26 -4.64 -2.23
C TRP A 23 -4.39 -5.82 -3.20
N SER A 24 -3.79 -5.69 -4.37
CA SER A 24 -3.71 -6.77 -5.35
C SER A 24 -2.52 -6.55 -6.28
N THR A 25 -1.98 -7.64 -6.82
CA THR A 25 -0.92 -7.61 -7.84
C THR A 25 -1.09 -8.77 -8.81
N ASN A 26 -0.70 -8.56 -10.07
CA ASN A 26 -0.59 -9.63 -11.08
C ASN A 26 0.87 -9.94 -11.43
N ALA A 27 1.84 -9.36 -10.71
CA ALA A 27 3.25 -9.61 -10.94
C ALA A 27 3.59 -11.08 -10.60
N PRO A 28 4.36 -11.81 -11.43
CA PRO A 28 4.72 -13.21 -11.26
C PRO A 28 5.78 -13.43 -10.16
N PHE A 29 5.82 -12.52 -9.18
CA PHE A 29 6.63 -12.56 -7.97
C PHE A 29 8.09 -12.13 -8.13
N ARG A 30 8.40 -10.88 -7.73
CA ARG A 30 9.76 -10.37 -7.40
C ARG A 30 9.77 -9.21 -6.39
N ALA A 31 8.74 -9.03 -5.55
CA ALA A 31 8.87 -8.22 -4.33
C ALA A 31 9.21 -9.19 -3.21
N GLN A 32 10.49 -9.43 -2.91
CA GLN A 32 10.85 -10.52 -1.98
C GLN A 32 10.34 -10.32 -0.56
N GLN A 33 9.80 -9.14 -0.23
CA GLN A 33 9.23 -8.81 1.08
C GLN A 33 8.29 -7.59 0.94
N GLY A 34 7.13 -7.72 0.30
CA GLY A 34 6.20 -6.58 0.18
C GLY A 34 5.54 -6.26 1.52
N GLN A 35 5.46 -4.98 1.89
CA GLN A 35 4.84 -4.55 3.14
C GLN A 35 3.85 -3.43 2.89
N ILE A 36 2.73 -3.47 3.61
CA ILE A 36 1.72 -2.42 3.60
C ILE A 36 1.87 -1.62 4.88
N HIS A 37 2.07 -0.32 4.76
CA HIS A 37 2.32 0.59 5.88
C HIS A 37 1.27 1.69 5.98
N VAL A 38 1.02 2.16 7.21
CA VAL A 38 0.16 3.31 7.53
C VAL A 38 0.93 4.32 8.35
N TYR A 39 0.92 5.58 7.95
CA TYR A 39 1.57 6.71 8.62
C TYR A 39 0.57 7.84 8.88
N ASN A 40 0.78 8.61 9.95
CA ASN A 40 -0.07 9.75 10.32
C ASN A 40 0.52 11.12 9.90
N ALA A 41 1.84 11.20 9.66
CA ALA A 41 2.58 12.47 9.51
C ALA A 41 3.19 12.67 8.11
N GLY A 42 2.68 11.98 7.09
CA GLY A 42 3.26 11.93 5.75
C GLY A 42 4.08 10.67 5.50
N PHE A 43 4.81 10.65 4.38
CA PHE A 43 5.68 9.53 3.99
C PHE A 43 7.11 9.79 4.47
N PRO A 44 7.66 9.01 5.41
CA PRO A 44 9.05 9.15 5.86
C PRO A 44 10.06 8.87 4.73
N SER A 45 11.31 9.28 4.92
CA SER A 45 12.41 8.96 3.98
C SER A 45 12.82 7.50 4.03
N ASP A 46 12.79 6.89 5.22
CA ASP A 46 12.87 5.44 5.42
C ASP A 46 11.45 4.87 5.52
N PRO A 47 11.00 4.08 4.53
CA PRO A 47 9.62 3.62 4.48
C PRO A 47 9.21 2.70 5.64
N GLN A 48 10.18 2.09 6.34
CA GLN A 48 9.89 1.20 7.46
C GLN A 48 9.80 1.93 8.81
N LYS A 49 10.02 3.25 8.84
CA LYS A 49 9.97 4.06 10.06
C LYS A 49 8.63 4.76 10.22
N GLU A 50 8.37 5.24 11.44
CA GLU A 50 7.21 6.09 11.77
C GLU A 50 5.84 5.50 11.42
N THR A 51 5.79 4.17 11.23
CA THR A 51 4.55 3.46 10.92
C THR A 51 3.67 3.39 12.16
N LYS A 52 2.38 3.63 11.98
CA LYS A 52 1.34 3.41 12.99
C LYS A 52 0.85 1.98 12.98
N ALA A 53 0.77 1.40 11.79
CA ALA A 53 0.45 0.00 11.58
C ALA A 53 1.19 -0.48 10.33
N TRP A 54 1.47 -1.77 10.27
CA TRP A 54 1.97 -2.41 9.06
C TRP A 54 1.56 -3.89 9.02
N SER A 55 1.60 -4.48 7.83
CA SER A 55 1.41 -5.92 7.61
C SER A 55 2.18 -6.35 6.36
N TRP A 56 2.52 -7.64 6.29
CA TRP A 56 3.05 -8.24 5.08
C TRP A 56 2.00 -8.28 3.96
N ASP A 57 2.45 -8.21 2.71
CA ASP A 57 1.56 -8.25 1.55
C ASP A 57 0.96 -9.63 1.26
N ASP A 58 1.51 -10.69 1.85
CA ASP A 58 0.98 -12.06 1.81
C ASP A 58 0.05 -12.40 3.00
N GLU A 59 -0.11 -11.47 3.94
CA GLU A 59 -1.00 -11.61 5.09
C GLU A 59 -2.41 -11.06 4.84
N ASN A 60 -3.30 -11.27 5.82
CA ASN A 60 -4.65 -10.69 5.88
C ASN A 60 -5.54 -10.95 4.64
N ASN A 61 -5.20 -11.94 3.81
CA ASN A 61 -5.86 -12.20 2.53
C ASN A 61 -5.95 -10.93 1.66
N ALA A 62 -4.92 -10.07 1.72
CA ALA A 62 -4.89 -8.78 1.08
C ALA A 62 -6.06 -7.83 1.44
N ASN A 63 -6.64 -8.00 2.63
CA ASN A 63 -7.78 -7.23 3.11
C ASN A 63 -7.72 -7.05 4.63
N TRP A 64 -7.15 -5.93 5.06
CA TRP A 64 -6.64 -5.74 6.41
C TRP A 64 -7.35 -4.60 7.15
N ASP A 65 -7.86 -4.89 8.36
CA ASP A 65 -8.24 -3.86 9.34
C ASP A 65 -6.98 -3.35 10.04
N THR A 66 -6.62 -2.09 9.82
CA THR A 66 -5.38 -1.52 10.37
C THR A 66 -5.49 -1.22 11.86
N GLY A 67 -6.67 -1.41 12.47
CA GLY A 67 -6.99 -1.04 13.85
C GLY A 67 -7.05 0.47 14.08
N GLN A 68 -6.80 1.29 13.05
CA GLN A 68 -6.87 2.74 13.13
C GLN A 68 -8.29 3.20 12.81
N LYS A 69 -8.72 4.30 13.42
CA LYS A 69 -10.01 4.91 13.06
C LYS A 69 -9.92 5.56 11.68
N TRP A 70 -10.96 5.36 10.87
CA TRP A 70 -11.02 6.02 9.57
C TRP A 70 -10.99 7.54 9.75
N GLY A 71 -10.29 8.21 8.85
CA GLY A 71 -10.09 9.65 8.87
C GLY A 71 -9.36 10.12 7.62
N THR A 72 -9.28 11.43 7.47
CA THR A 72 -8.52 12.09 6.39
C THR A 72 -7.08 12.34 6.83
N GLY A 73 -6.13 12.24 5.90
CA GLY A 73 -4.71 12.49 6.16
C GLY A 73 -3.91 11.25 6.57
N TRP A 74 -4.51 10.06 6.57
CA TRP A 74 -3.74 8.82 6.67
C TRP A 74 -2.92 8.63 5.41
N ASN A 75 -1.64 8.29 5.57
CA ASN A 75 -0.75 8.00 4.46
C ASN A 75 -0.49 6.51 4.45
N CYS A 76 -0.97 5.82 3.43
CA CYS A 76 -0.87 4.39 3.26
C CYS A 76 0.11 4.11 2.12
N ALA A 77 0.97 3.11 2.28
CA ALA A 77 1.94 2.77 1.26
C ALA A 77 2.04 1.26 1.07
N TYR A 78 2.28 0.87 -0.17
CA TYR A 78 2.88 -0.42 -0.48
C TYR A 78 4.37 -0.16 -0.66
N ILE A 79 5.19 -0.81 0.14
CA ILE A 79 6.65 -0.75 0.03
C ILE A 79 7.18 -2.14 -0.35
N ALA A 80 8.27 -2.17 -1.09
CA ALA A 80 8.91 -3.43 -1.48
C ALA A 80 10.43 -3.30 -1.39
N GLU A 81 11.07 -4.41 -1.05
CA GLU A 81 12.53 -4.51 -1.06
C GLU A 81 13.07 -4.48 -2.51
N ARG A 82 14.06 -3.62 -2.76
CA ARG A 82 14.71 -3.57 -4.07
C ARG A 82 15.58 -4.81 -4.28
N SER A 83 15.43 -5.53 -5.39
CA SER A 83 16.32 -6.64 -5.72
C SER A 83 17.79 -6.17 -5.86
N PRO A 84 18.80 -6.93 -5.39
CA PRO A 84 18.71 -8.28 -4.82
C PRO A 84 18.58 -8.37 -3.30
N ASN A 85 18.72 -7.28 -2.54
CA ASN A 85 18.48 -7.13 -1.07
C ASN A 85 18.81 -5.66 -0.69
N GLY A 86 18.17 -4.73 -1.40
CA GLY A 86 18.36 -3.29 -1.24
C GLY A 86 17.40 -2.70 -0.21
N PRO A 87 17.48 -1.39 0.07
CA PRO A 87 16.53 -0.76 0.97
C PRO A 87 15.11 -0.89 0.44
N TYR A 88 14.14 -0.91 1.35
CA TYR A 88 12.74 -0.79 1.00
C TYR A 88 12.47 0.53 0.30
N THR A 89 11.65 0.48 -0.73
CA THR A 89 11.22 1.66 -1.46
C THR A 89 9.71 1.72 -1.58
N TYR A 90 9.18 2.92 -1.76
CA TYR A 90 7.76 3.12 -2.00
C TYR A 90 7.39 2.65 -3.40
N PHE A 91 6.48 1.68 -3.44
CA PHE A 91 5.92 1.14 -4.67
C PHE A 91 4.59 1.81 -5.02
N ILE A 92 3.75 2.02 -4.00
CA ILE A 92 2.50 2.80 -4.10
C ILE A 92 2.42 3.77 -2.92
N LYS A 93 1.99 5.01 -3.19
CA LYS A 93 1.65 5.99 -2.16
C LYS A 93 0.20 6.42 -2.28
N LEU A 94 -0.52 6.36 -1.18
CA LEU A 94 -1.93 6.71 -1.08
C LEU A 94 -2.15 7.59 0.15
N THR A 95 -2.81 8.73 0.00
CA THR A 95 -3.21 9.55 1.14
C THR A 95 -4.73 9.62 1.21
N THR A 96 -5.33 9.29 2.35
CA THR A 96 -6.77 9.37 2.54
C THR A 96 -7.23 10.83 2.51
N THR A 97 -8.29 11.11 1.77
CA THR A 97 -8.83 12.46 1.63
C THR A 97 -10.34 12.47 1.87
N SER A 98 -10.90 13.64 2.17
CA SER A 98 -12.34 13.80 2.43
C SER A 98 -13.20 13.39 1.23
N THR A 99 -12.65 13.47 0.01
CA THR A 99 -13.28 13.03 -1.23
C THR A 99 -13.38 11.52 -1.39
N MET A 100 -12.67 10.74 -0.56
CA MET A 100 -12.74 9.28 -0.62
C MET A 100 -14.02 8.70 -0.01
N GLY A 101 -14.75 9.49 0.80
CA GLY A 101 -16.05 9.12 1.38
C GLY A 101 -16.09 7.69 1.99
N PRO A 102 -17.27 7.11 2.21
CA PRO A 102 -17.43 5.68 2.48
C PRO A 102 -17.33 4.81 1.19
N ASN A 103 -17.21 5.42 0.00
CA ASN A 103 -17.17 4.74 -1.30
C ASN A 103 -15.95 5.25 -2.11
N VAL A 104 -14.98 4.36 -2.27
CA VAL A 104 -13.53 4.61 -2.36
C VAL A 104 -13.02 5.11 -3.73
N LEU A 105 -11.99 5.98 -3.71
CA LEU A 105 -11.09 6.23 -4.84
C LEU A 105 -10.05 5.10 -4.95
N LYS A 106 -10.13 4.31 -6.02
CA LYS A 106 -9.10 3.33 -6.38
C LYS A 106 -7.86 4.06 -6.88
N VAL A 107 -6.75 4.02 -6.15
CA VAL A 107 -5.45 4.38 -6.73
C VAL A 107 -4.85 3.09 -7.28
N GLN A 108 -4.94 2.93 -8.60
CA GLN A 108 -4.22 1.91 -9.32
C GLN A 108 -2.94 2.54 -9.85
N GLU A 109 -1.80 2.18 -9.28
CA GLU A 109 -0.50 2.61 -9.79
C GLU A 109 0.05 1.50 -10.71
N VAL A 110 -0.03 1.74 -12.01
CA VAL A 110 0.49 0.81 -13.02
C VAL A 110 1.98 1.06 -13.18
N VAL A 111 2.79 0.27 -12.47
CA VAL A 111 4.25 0.32 -12.63
C VAL A 111 4.64 -0.56 -13.82
N THR A 112 5.12 0.06 -14.90
CA THR A 112 5.65 -0.66 -16.05
C THR A 112 7.15 -0.90 -15.86
N GLU A 113 7.56 -2.13 -15.56
CA GLU A 113 8.97 -2.52 -15.66
C GLU A 113 9.33 -2.70 -17.15
N GLN A 114 10.45 -2.10 -17.58
CA GLN A 114 11.04 -2.25 -18.92
C GLN A 114 12.21 -3.23 -18.90
#